data_AF-A0A3A1R5F4-F1
#
_entry.id   AF-A0A3A1R5F4-F1
#
_cell.length_a   1.000
_cell.length_b   1.000
_cell.length_c   1.000
_cell.angle_alpha   90.00
_cell.angle_beta   90.00
_cell.angle_gamma   90.00
#
_symmetry.space_group_name_H-M   'P 1'
#
loop_
_entity.id
_entity.type
_entity.pdbx_description
1 polymer ?
#
loop_
_entity_poly.entity_id
_entity_poly.type
_entity_poly.pdbx_seq_one_letter_code
_entity_poly.pdbx_strand_id
1 'polypeptide(L)'
;MKKGYEGEVRFDQLSEKSLNDKFVLNDLLLEMNHSYSQIDTLSISDGVIHLLNIKNYEGDYHFKGDELFRFPQEKEYHNPLLQLQRSATIMRQILHDIQEDYIVKPYAVFVNPQFTLYQAPLNQPIIYPTQLPRFLIAL
;
A
#
# COMPACT_ATOMS: atom_id res chain seq x y z
N MET A 1 -11.65 12.14 4.45
CA MET A 1 -11.97 10.97 5.29
C MET A 1 -12.88 9.98 4.56
N LYS A 2 -14.08 10.36 4.09
CA LYS A 2 -15.02 9.43 3.42
C LYS A 2 -14.42 8.57 2.28
N LYS A 3 -13.67 9.18 1.34
CA LYS A 3 -13.06 8.44 0.21
C LYS A 3 -11.98 7.42 0.62
N GLY A 4 -11.29 7.63 1.76
CA GLY A 4 -10.27 6.71 2.26
C GLY A 4 -10.91 5.42 2.77
N TYR A 5 -11.87 5.59 3.68
CA TYR A 5 -12.68 4.50 4.22
C TYR A 5 -13.44 3.70 3.14
N GLU A 6 -14.02 4.36 2.13
CA GLU A 6 -14.62 3.67 0.98
C GLU A 6 -13.61 2.80 0.23
N GLY A 7 -12.34 3.20 0.20
CA GLY A 7 -11.24 2.43 -0.36
C GLY A 7 -10.92 1.18 0.44
N GLU A 8 -10.79 1.33 1.76
CA GLU A 8 -10.54 0.24 2.70
C GLU A 8 -11.67 -0.79 2.65
N VAL A 9 -12.94 -0.37 2.75
CA VAL A 9 -14.11 -1.26 2.64
C VAL A 9 -14.12 -2.01 1.31
N ARG A 10 -13.74 -1.34 0.21
CA ARG A 10 -13.63 -1.98 -1.11
C ARG A 10 -12.50 -3.01 -1.12
N PHE A 11 -11.36 -2.70 -0.50
CA PHE A 11 -10.25 -3.64 -0.38
C PHE A 11 -10.65 -4.88 0.43
N ASP A 12 -11.32 -4.70 1.56
CA ASP A 12 -11.79 -5.79 2.42
C ASP A 12 -12.69 -6.75 1.63
N GLN A 13 -13.65 -6.22 0.88
CA GLN A 13 -14.53 -7.01 0.01
C GLN A 13 -13.78 -7.79 -1.07
N LEU A 14 -12.73 -7.21 -1.65
CA LEU A 14 -11.94 -7.85 -2.70
C LEU A 14 -10.99 -8.91 -2.13
N SER A 15 -10.52 -8.70 -0.91
CA SER A 15 -9.46 -9.50 -0.27
C SER A 15 -9.99 -10.59 0.65
N GLU A 16 -11.26 -10.54 1.07
CA GLU A 16 -11.93 -11.45 2.01
C GLU A 16 -11.50 -12.92 1.80
N LYS A 17 -11.72 -13.45 0.60
CA LYS A 17 -11.40 -14.87 0.30
C LYS A 17 -9.91 -15.19 0.30
N SER A 18 -9.06 -14.24 -0.08
CA SER A 18 -7.62 -14.47 -0.26
C SER A 18 -6.81 -14.25 1.02
N LEU A 19 -7.39 -13.51 1.97
CA LEU A 19 -6.76 -13.16 3.24
C LEU A 19 -7.34 -13.94 4.43
N ASN A 20 -8.45 -14.66 4.27
CA ASN A 20 -9.14 -15.36 5.36
C ASN A 20 -8.26 -16.37 6.12
N ASP A 21 -7.34 -17.04 5.43
CA ASP A 21 -6.48 -18.07 6.03
C ASP A 21 -5.09 -17.53 6.42
N LYS A 22 -4.91 -16.20 6.41
CA LYS A 22 -3.64 -15.53 6.70
C LYS A 22 -3.73 -14.73 8.00
N PHE A 23 -2.58 -14.45 8.60
CA PHE A 23 -2.51 -13.49 9.69
C PHE A 23 -2.63 -12.08 9.12
N VAL A 24 -3.68 -11.35 9.52
CA VAL A 24 -3.97 -10.00 9.05
C VAL A 24 -4.21 -9.08 10.23
N LEU A 25 -3.60 -7.90 10.18
CA LEU A 25 -3.80 -6.80 11.11
C LEU A 25 -4.15 -5.54 10.31
N ASN A 26 -5.23 -4.87 10.69
CA ASN A 26 -5.70 -3.65 10.04
C ASN A 26 -5.48 -2.42 10.92
N ASP A 27 -5.48 -1.23 10.31
CA ASP A 27 -5.42 0.07 10.99
C ASP A 27 -4.25 0.22 11.96
N LEU A 28 -3.05 -0.20 11.53
CA LEU A 28 -1.86 -0.18 12.36
C LEU A 28 -1.17 1.19 12.36
N LEU A 29 -0.86 1.68 13.55
CA LEU A 29 0.11 2.75 13.75
C LEU A 29 1.46 2.13 14.12
N LEU A 30 2.40 2.13 13.17
CA LEU A 30 3.78 1.73 13.43
C LEU A 30 4.54 2.88 14.07
N GLU A 31 5.27 2.63 15.14
CA GLU A 31 6.09 3.63 15.82
C GLU A 31 7.47 3.06 16.19
N MET A 32 8.53 3.81 15.88
CA MET A 32 9.89 3.53 16.30
C MET A 32 10.69 4.83 16.39
N ASN A 33 11.43 5.07 17.48
CA ASN A 33 12.30 6.24 17.66
C ASN A 33 11.64 7.58 17.28
N HIS A 34 10.42 7.83 17.79
CA HIS A 34 9.59 9.02 17.48
C HIS A 34 9.17 9.17 16.01
N SER A 35 9.43 8.16 15.17
CA SER A 35 8.92 8.07 13.79
C SER A 35 7.68 7.21 13.77
N TYR A 36 6.60 7.73 13.18
CA TYR A 36 5.33 7.01 13.04
C TYR A 36 4.91 6.83 11.58
N SER A 37 4.21 5.74 11.27
CA SER A 37 3.53 5.57 9.99
C SER A 37 2.29 4.71 10.11
N GLN A 38 1.21 5.11 9.44
CA GLN A 38 -0.02 4.33 9.38
C GLN A 38 0.05 3.35 8.22
N ILE A 39 -0.36 2.11 8.51
CA ILE A 39 -0.54 1.03 7.54
C ILE A 39 -1.98 0.55 7.62
N ASP A 40 -2.65 0.50 6.46
CA ASP A 40 -4.07 0.16 6.38
C ASP A 40 -4.25 -1.35 6.60
N THR A 41 -3.41 -2.18 5.98
CA THR A 41 -3.41 -3.63 6.18
C THR A 41 -1.99 -4.20 6.21
N LEU A 42 -1.70 -5.04 7.21
CA LEU A 42 -0.52 -5.88 7.30
C LEU A 42 -0.96 -7.34 7.18
N SER A 43 -0.33 -8.09 6.28
CA SER A 43 -0.53 -9.53 6.16
C SER A 43 0.78 -10.29 6.31
N ILE A 44 0.76 -11.42 7.00
CA ILE A 44 1.92 -12.30 7.21
C ILE A 44 1.65 -13.67 6.57
N SER A 45 2.54 -14.08 5.69
CA SER A 45 2.53 -15.39 5.02
C SER A 45 3.96 -15.78 4.63
N ASP A 46 4.31 -17.07 4.76
CA ASP A 46 5.57 -17.66 4.27
C ASP A 46 6.86 -16.90 4.62
N GLY A 47 6.97 -16.38 5.84
CA GLY A 47 8.15 -15.59 6.28
C GLY A 47 8.22 -14.18 5.68
N VAL A 48 7.13 -13.69 5.10
CA VAL A 48 7.01 -12.37 4.48
C VAL A 48 5.94 -11.55 5.21
N ILE A 49 6.25 -10.28 5.45
CA ILE A 49 5.30 -9.27 5.92
C ILE A 49 4.97 -8.35 4.76
N HIS A 50 3.70 -8.36 4.37
CA HIS A 50 3.13 -7.52 3.33
C HIS A 50 2.50 -6.29 3.98
N LEU A 51 3.08 -5.10 3.74
CA LEU A 51 2.51 -3.83 4.19
C LEU A 51 1.71 -3.22 3.05
N LEU A 52 0.39 -3.19 3.16
CA LEU A 52 -0.52 -2.73 2.12
C LEU A 52 -1.05 -1.35 2.51
N ASN A 53 -0.79 -0.36 1.66
CA ASN A 53 -1.36 0.97 1.80
C ASN A 53 -2.41 1.20 0.70
N ILE A 54 -3.66 1.32 1.09
CA ILE A 54 -4.82 1.34 0.21
C ILE A 54 -5.09 2.77 -0.29
N LYS A 55 -5.15 2.94 -1.61
CA LYS A 55 -5.43 4.22 -2.28
C LYS A 55 -6.68 4.12 -3.12
N ASN A 56 -7.65 5.01 -2.86
CA ASN A 56 -8.90 5.13 -3.60
C ASN A 56 -8.90 6.37 -4.52
N TYR A 57 -7.84 6.53 -5.32
CA TYR A 57 -7.73 7.64 -6.27
C TYR A 57 -8.56 7.37 -7.51
N GLU A 58 -9.16 8.41 -8.07
CA GLU A 58 -10.12 8.32 -9.18
C GLU A 58 -9.68 9.24 -10.32
N GLY A 59 -9.69 8.71 -11.54
CA GLY A 59 -9.26 9.39 -12.74
C GLY A 59 -7.76 9.25 -12.99
N ASP A 60 -7.23 10.28 -13.64
CA ASP A 60 -5.96 10.22 -14.34
C ASP A 60 -4.85 10.94 -13.57
N TYR A 61 -3.72 10.26 -13.42
CA TYR A 61 -2.54 10.73 -12.70
C TYR A 61 -1.28 10.49 -13.51
N HIS A 62 -0.20 11.19 -13.19
CA HIS A 62 1.13 10.90 -13.73
C HIS A 62 2.23 11.27 -12.73
N PHE A 63 3.38 10.62 -12.86
CA PHE A 63 4.59 11.02 -12.13
C PHE A 63 5.40 12.03 -12.93
N LYS A 64 5.97 13.01 -12.23
CA LYS A 64 7.00 13.91 -12.75
C LYS A 64 8.16 13.90 -11.77
N GLY A 65 9.18 13.10 -12.08
CA GLY A 65 10.19 12.73 -11.08
C GLY A 65 9.56 11.90 -9.96
N ASP A 66 9.78 12.31 -8.71
CA ASP A 66 9.22 11.66 -7.51
C ASP A 66 7.89 12.27 -7.05
N GLU A 67 7.31 13.19 -7.81
CA GLU A 67 6.08 13.88 -7.46
C GLU A 67 4.90 13.32 -8.26
N LEU A 68 3.75 13.15 -7.60
CA LEU A 68 2.53 12.62 -8.21
C LEU A 68 1.57 13.77 -8.53
N PHE A 69 1.11 13.86 -9.77
CA PHE A 69 0.20 14.89 -10.23
C PHE A 69 -1.09 14.31 -10.78
N ARG A 70 -2.20 15.04 -10.61
CA ARG A 70 -3.48 14.74 -11.26
C ARG A 70 -3.55 15.43 -12.62
N PHE A 71 -3.93 14.69 -13.66
CA PHE A 71 -4.12 15.21 -15.01
C PHE A 71 -5.61 15.53 -15.28
N PRO A 72 -5.94 16.59 -16.03
CA PRO A 72 -5.06 17.63 -16.59
C PRO A 72 -4.85 18.85 -15.66
N GLN A 73 -5.37 18.82 -14.42
CA GLN A 73 -5.34 20.00 -13.54
C GLN A 73 -3.96 20.30 -12.95
N GLU A 74 -2.96 19.43 -13.14
CA GLU A 74 -1.59 19.55 -12.61
C GLU A 74 -1.55 19.78 -11.09
N LYS A 75 -2.57 19.26 -10.39
CA LYS A 75 -2.62 19.32 -8.93
C LYS A 75 -1.68 18.28 -8.36
N GLU A 76 -0.74 18.70 -7.53
CA GLU A 76 0.17 17.81 -6.81
C GLU A 76 -0.57 17.02 -5.71
N TYR A 77 -0.20 15.75 -5.58
CA TYR A 77 -0.64 14.81 -4.56
C TYR A 77 0.57 14.20 -3.88
N HIS A 78 0.38 13.79 -2.62
CA HIS A 78 1.42 13.08 -1.90
C HIS A 78 1.82 11.79 -2.65
N ASN A 79 3.13 11.59 -2.84
CA ASN A 79 3.63 10.37 -3.47
C ASN A 79 3.45 9.18 -2.50
N PRO A 80 2.62 8.18 -2.85
CA PRO A 80 2.40 7.01 -1.99
C PRO A 80 3.68 6.19 -1.76
N LEU A 81 4.66 6.24 -2.66
CA LEU A 81 5.91 5.49 -2.54
C LEU A 81 6.78 5.98 -1.37
N LEU A 82 6.77 7.28 -1.08
CA LEU A 82 7.51 7.84 0.05
C LEU A 82 6.93 7.37 1.39
N GLN A 83 5.59 7.35 1.51
CA GLN A 83 4.90 6.82 2.68
C GLN A 83 5.22 5.33 2.91
N LEU A 84 5.26 4.55 1.84
CA LEU A 84 5.60 3.13 1.90
C LEU A 84 7.04 2.87 2.34
N GLN A 85 8.00 3.62 1.79
CA GLN A 85 9.40 3.49 2.17
C GLN A 85 9.59 3.77 3.67
N ARG A 86 8.94 4.81 4.19
CA ARG A 86 8.96 5.12 5.63
C ARG A 86 8.41 3.96 6.47
N SER A 87 7.25 3.42 6.08
CA SER A 87 6.60 2.32 6.79
C SER A 87 7.47 1.05 6.82
N ALA A 88 8.07 0.70 5.67
CA ALA A 88 8.95 -0.45 5.58
C ALA A 88 10.22 -0.28 6.41
N THR A 89 10.78 0.92 6.50
CA THR A 89 11.92 1.21 7.37
C THR A 89 11.57 1.01 8.83
N ILE A 90 10.44 1.55 9.30
CA ILE A 90 9.97 1.37 10.68
C ILE A 90 9.76 -0.12 10.98
N MET A 91 9.07 -0.86 10.10
CA MET A 91 8.81 -2.28 10.29
C MET A 91 10.12 -3.09 10.38
N ARG A 92 11.11 -2.82 9.52
CA ARG A 92 12.41 -3.50 9.59
C ARG A 92 13.15 -3.21 10.90
N GLN A 93 13.05 -2.00 11.44
CA GLN A 93 13.62 -1.67 12.75
C GLN A 93 12.91 -2.44 13.87
N ILE A 94 11.58 -2.49 13.84
CA ILE A 94 10.80 -3.28 14.80
C ILE A 94 11.25 -4.76 14.77
N LEU A 95 11.33 -5.37 13.58
CA LEU A 95 11.76 -6.76 13.41
C LEU A 95 13.18 -7.00 13.93
N HIS A 96 14.09 -6.07 13.64
CA HIS A 96 15.46 -6.14 14.13
C HIS A 96 15.52 -6.16 15.66
N ASP A 97 14.76 -5.30 16.34
CA ASP A 97 14.75 -5.20 17.80
C ASP A 97 14.16 -6.45 18.49
N ILE A 98 13.21 -7.12 17.83
CA ILE A 98 12.65 -8.39 18.30
C ILE A 98 13.40 -9.63 17.78
N GLN A 99 14.50 -9.43 17.03
CA GLN A 99 15.36 -10.50 16.48
C GLN A 99 14.65 -11.46 15.52
N GLU A 100 13.72 -10.93 14.72
CA GLU A 100 12.96 -11.68 13.71
C GLU A 100 13.45 -11.35 12.29
N ASP A 101 13.44 -12.33 11.38
CA ASP A 101 14.06 -12.24 10.05
C ASP A 101 13.08 -12.17 8.88
N TYR A 102 11.82 -11.79 9.15
CA TYR A 102 10.79 -11.64 8.12
C TYR A 102 11.19 -10.65 7.02
N ILE A 103 10.86 -11.00 5.78
CA ILE A 103 11.05 -10.13 4.63
C ILE A 103 9.91 -9.09 4.59
N VAL A 104 10.23 -7.81 4.65
CA VAL A 104 9.24 -6.72 4.56
C VAL A 104 9.04 -6.27 3.11
N LYS A 105 7.83 -6.48 2.57
CA LYS A 105 7.41 -6.04 1.24
C LYS A 105 6.26 -5.01 1.33
N PRO A 106 6.52 -3.71 1.13
CA PRO A 106 5.48 -2.68 1.11
C PRO A 106 4.84 -2.58 -0.28
N TYR A 107 3.55 -2.22 -0.35
CA TYR A 107 2.78 -2.04 -1.60
C TYR A 107 1.79 -0.87 -1.53
N ALA A 108 1.73 -0.06 -2.57
CA ALA A 108 0.65 0.92 -2.80
C ALA A 108 -0.44 0.21 -3.59
N VAL A 109 -1.61 0.01 -3.00
CA VAL A 109 -2.70 -0.74 -3.59
C VAL A 109 -3.80 0.20 -4.04
N PHE A 110 -3.93 0.39 -5.35
CA PHE A 110 -4.98 1.22 -5.93
C PHE A 110 -6.22 0.37 -6.21
N VAL A 111 -7.32 0.69 -5.54
CA VAL A 111 -8.54 -0.15 -5.56
C VAL A 111 -9.63 0.36 -6.50
N ASN A 112 -9.56 1.61 -6.93
CA ASN A 112 -10.58 2.23 -7.77
C ASN A 112 -10.37 1.82 -9.25
N PRO A 113 -11.33 1.12 -9.91
CA PRO A 113 -11.18 0.72 -11.31
C PRO A 113 -11.00 1.87 -12.30
N GLN A 114 -11.36 3.09 -11.92
CA GLN A 114 -11.22 4.30 -12.73
C GLN A 114 -9.88 5.02 -12.50
N PHE A 115 -8.95 4.40 -11.77
CA PHE A 115 -7.60 4.93 -11.59
C PHE A 115 -6.71 4.61 -12.78
N THR A 116 -6.07 5.64 -13.33
CA THR A 116 -5.04 5.52 -14.35
C THR A 116 -3.79 6.27 -13.90
N LEU A 117 -2.63 5.63 -14.03
CA LEU A 117 -1.33 6.27 -13.83
C LEU A 117 -0.52 6.24 -15.12
N TYR A 118 -0.38 7.39 -15.76
CA TYR A 118 0.53 7.57 -16.88
C TYR A 118 1.96 7.65 -16.38
N GLN A 119 2.90 7.25 -17.25
CA GLN A 119 4.33 7.26 -16.94
C GLN A 119 4.65 6.44 -15.66
N ALA A 120 3.87 5.37 -15.45
CA ALA A 120 4.04 4.45 -14.35
C ALA A 120 5.46 3.85 -14.36
N PRO A 121 6.23 3.99 -13.26
CA PRO A 121 7.54 3.37 -13.16
C PRO A 121 7.41 1.85 -13.07
N LEU A 122 8.19 1.12 -13.88
CA LEU A 122 8.03 -0.33 -14.08
C LEU A 122 8.30 -1.17 -12.82
N ASN A 123 9.24 -0.74 -11.97
CA ASN A 123 9.76 -1.55 -10.86
C ASN A 123 9.39 -0.98 -9.48
N GLN A 124 8.30 -0.22 -9.41
CA GLN A 124 7.81 0.28 -8.13
C GLN A 124 6.75 -0.66 -7.55
N PRO A 125 6.63 -0.74 -6.21
CA PRO A 125 5.67 -1.62 -5.55
C PRO A 125 4.24 -1.03 -5.60
N ILE A 126 3.73 -0.81 -6.81
CA ILE A 126 2.39 -0.30 -7.07
C ILE A 126 1.56 -1.44 -7.64
N ILE A 127 0.43 -1.71 -6.99
CA ILE A 127 -0.59 -2.66 -7.46
C ILE A 127 -1.74 -1.84 -8.03
N TYR A 128 -1.95 -1.94 -9.34
CA TYR A 128 -3.05 -1.28 -10.02
C TYR A 128 -4.36 -2.07 -9.86
N PRO A 129 -5.54 -1.45 -10.09
CA PRO A 129 -6.83 -2.12 -9.95
C PRO A 129 -6.94 -3.40 -10.78
N THR A 130 -6.36 -3.42 -11.98
CA THR A 130 -6.34 -4.57 -12.89
C THR A 130 -5.37 -5.67 -12.47
N GLN A 131 -4.47 -5.40 -11.53
CA GLN A 131 -3.50 -6.34 -10.99
C GLN A 131 -3.93 -6.91 -9.64
N LEU A 132 -4.81 -6.21 -8.93
CA LEU A 132 -5.25 -6.55 -7.58
C LEU A 132 -5.76 -7.99 -7.44
N PRO A 133 -6.60 -8.55 -8.35
CA PRO A 133 -7.09 -9.92 -8.18
C PRO A 133 -5.97 -10.97 -8.18
N ARG A 134 -5.01 -10.86 -9.11
CA ARG A 134 -3.88 -11.80 -9.18
C ARG A 134 -2.86 -11.57 -8.07
N PHE A 135 -2.73 -10.32 -7.60
CA PHE A 135 -1.88 -9.99 -6.47
C PHE A 135 -2.39 -10.65 -5.19
N LEU A 136 -3.69 -10.57 -4.91
CA LEU A 136 -4.30 -11.15 -3.71
C LEU A 136 -4.15 -12.68 -3.64
N ILE A 137 -4.27 -13.37 -4.78
CA ILE A 137 -4.04 -14.82 -4.88
C ILE A 137 -2.58 -15.19 -4.59
N ALA A 138 -1.64 -14.29 -4.89
CA ALA A 138 -0.20 -14.52 -4.74
C ALA A 138 0.41 -13.97 -3.44
N LEU A 139 -0.37 -13.23 -2.64
CA LEU A 139 -0.05 -12.96 -1.23
C LEU A 139 0.01 -14.30 -0.47
#